data_AF-A0A962BD40-F1
#
_entry.id   AF-A0A962BD40-F1
#
_cell.length_a   1.000
_cell.length_b   1.000
_cell.length_c   1.000
_cell.angle_alpha   90.00
_cell.angle_beta   90.00
_cell.angle_gamma   90.00
#
_symmetry.space_group_name_H-M   'P 1'
#
loop_
_entity.id
_entity.type
_entity.pdbx_description
1 polymer ?
#
loop_
_entity_poly.entity_id
_entity_poly.type
_entity_poly.pdbx_seq_one_letter_code
_entity_poly.pdbx_strand_id
1 'polypeptide(L)'
;MSTQQKKDAHEVTLDEALNLAQGHHQAGNLIIADRTYRDILKAVPDHYPTVHYLSLLLYQRGNVKEALDFSKKSVTTAPEDIGCWINHGVILAANDRKEEAVAAFDEA
;
A
#
# COMPACT_ATOMS: atom_id res chain seq x y z
N MET A 1 -35.85 5.60 -29.71
CA MET A 1 -35.45 4.20 -29.52
C MET A 1 -34.19 4.18 -28.69
N SER A 2 -34.31 3.60 -27.50
CA SER A 2 -33.34 3.59 -26.42
C SER A 2 -32.24 2.57 -26.68
N THR A 3 -31.00 3.02 -26.77
CA THR A 3 -29.81 2.16 -26.65
C THR A 3 -28.74 2.91 -25.87
N GLN A 4 -29.11 3.33 -24.66
CA GLN A 4 -28.20 3.75 -23.61
C GLN A 4 -28.30 2.74 -22.47
N GLN A 5 -27.78 1.51 -22.67
CA GLN A 5 -27.53 0.53 -21.61
C GLN A 5 -26.83 -0.71 -22.18
N LYS A 6 -25.54 -0.58 -22.49
CA LYS A 6 -24.60 -1.71 -22.60
C LYS A 6 -23.12 -1.25 -22.48
N LYS A 7 -22.88 -0.35 -21.53
CA LYS A 7 -21.63 -0.07 -20.82
C LYS A 7 -22.04 -0.39 -19.37
N ASP A 8 -21.53 -1.39 -18.64
CA ASP A 8 -20.13 -1.72 -18.36
C ASP A 8 -20.03 -3.21 -18.01
N ALA A 9 -19.11 -3.93 -18.64
CA ALA A 9 -18.78 -5.30 -18.26
C ALA A 9 -17.76 -5.26 -17.11
N HIS A 10 -18.26 -5.32 -15.86
CA HIS A 10 -17.54 -5.66 -14.63
C HIS A 10 -16.08 -5.18 -14.54
N GLU A 11 -15.83 -3.88 -14.72
CA GLU A 11 -14.55 -3.28 -14.37
C GLU A 11 -14.56 -3.08 -12.85
N VAL A 12 -13.75 -3.86 -12.13
CA VAL A 12 -13.55 -3.66 -10.69
C VAL A 12 -12.95 -2.28 -10.52
N THR A 13 -13.61 -1.41 -9.76
CA THR A 13 -13.09 -0.07 -9.48
C THR A 13 -11.81 -0.17 -8.66
N LEU A 14 -10.98 0.88 -8.71
CA LEU A 14 -9.75 0.97 -7.94
C LEU A 14 -10.00 0.75 -6.43
N ASP A 15 -11.09 1.32 -5.90
CA ASP A 15 -11.49 1.20 -4.51
C ASP A 15 -11.95 -0.21 -4.15
N GLU A 16 -12.73 -0.86 -5.02
CA GLU A 16 -13.14 -2.26 -4.83
C GLU A 16 -11.93 -3.20 -4.84
N ALA A 17 -10.98 -2.99 -5.76
CA ALA A 17 -9.75 -3.77 -5.80
C ALA A 17 -8.92 -3.57 -4.53
N LEU A 18 -8.83 -2.33 -4.04
CA LEU A 18 -8.11 -2.02 -2.81
C LEU A 18 -8.78 -2.68 -1.60
N ASN A 19 -10.10 -2.57 -1.46
CA ASN A 19 -10.87 -3.19 -0.39
C ASN A 19 -10.73 -4.71 -0.40
N LEU A 20 -10.75 -5.33 -1.59
CA LEU A 20 -10.52 -6.77 -1.74
C LEU A 20 -9.11 -7.17 -1.28
N ALA A 21 -8.08 -6.41 -1.67
CA ALA A 21 -6.71 -6.66 -1.26
C ALA A 21 -6.55 -6.56 0.26
N GLN A 22 -7.13 -5.53 0.88
CA GLN A 22 -7.14 -5.36 2.34
C GLN A 22 -7.86 -6.52 3.04
N GLY A 23 -9.02 -6.94 2.52
CA GLY A 23 -9.76 -8.09 3.06
C GLY A 23 -8.93 -9.37 3.04
N HIS A 24 -8.23 -9.64 1.93
CA HIS A 24 -7.30 -10.77 1.86
C HIS A 24 -6.12 -10.61 2.81
N HIS A 25 -5.57 -9.40 2.96
CA HIS A 25 -4.45 -9.12 3.86
C HIS A 25 -4.84 -9.40 5.32
N GLN A 26 -5.98 -8.87 5.77
CA GLN A 26 -6.53 -9.09 7.11
C GLN A 26 -6.83 -10.57 7.38
N ALA A 27 -7.29 -11.31 6.37
CA ALA A 27 -7.54 -12.74 6.45
C ALA A 27 -6.26 -13.60 6.41
N GLY A 28 -5.06 -13.01 6.33
CA GLY A 28 -3.80 -13.73 6.24
C GLY A 28 -3.53 -14.37 4.87
N ASN A 29 -4.34 -14.06 3.86
CA ASN A 29 -4.17 -14.52 2.48
C ASN A 29 -3.09 -13.67 1.77
N LEU A 30 -1.88 -13.65 2.33
CA LEU A 30 -0.83 -12.69 1.97
C LEU A 30 -0.40 -12.76 0.50
N ILE A 31 -0.45 -13.95 -0.12
CA ILE A 31 -0.10 -14.12 -1.54
C ILE A 31 -1.14 -13.44 -2.44
N ILE A 32 -2.43 -13.56 -2.11
CA ILE A 32 -3.50 -12.97 -2.90
C ILE A 32 -3.47 -11.44 -2.73
N ALA A 33 -3.31 -10.96 -1.50
CA ALA A 33 -3.22 -9.54 -1.22
C ALA A 33 -2.01 -8.88 -1.92
N ASP A 34 -0.82 -9.49 -1.88
CA ASP A 34 0.37 -9.01 -2.59
C ASP A 34 0.10 -8.84 -4.10
N ARG A 35 -0.48 -9.88 -4.72
CA ARG A 35 -0.81 -9.85 -6.15
C ARG A 35 -1.79 -8.73 -6.46
N THR A 36 -2.88 -8.61 -5.69
CA THR A 36 -3.90 -7.58 -5.93
C THR A 36 -3.35 -6.17 -5.73
N TYR A 37 -2.55 -5.92 -4.70
CA TYR A 37 -1.87 -4.63 -4.53
C TYR A 37 -0.94 -4.30 -5.71
N ARG A 38 -0.16 -5.29 -6.18
CA ARG A 38 0.73 -5.08 -7.35
C ARG A 38 -0.05 -4.84 -8.63
N ASP A 39 -1.19 -5.49 -8.82
CA ASP A 39 -2.05 -5.27 -9.98
C ASP A 39 -2.67 -3.86 -9.97
N ILE A 40 -3.07 -3.37 -8.79
CA ILE A 40 -3.46 -1.96 -8.62
C ILE A 40 -2.31 -1.02 -9.01
N LEU A 41 -1.08 -1.27 -8.54
CA LEU A 41 0.07 -0.42 -8.86
C LEU A 41 0.53 -0.52 -10.33
N LYS A 42 0.18 -1.59 -11.06
CA LYS A 42 0.38 -1.62 -12.51
C LYS A 42 -0.56 -0.67 -13.23
N ALA A 43 -1.80 -0.52 -12.74
CA ALA A 43 -2.78 0.40 -13.30
C ALA A 43 -2.55 1.85 -12.86
N VAL A 44 -2.20 2.05 -11.58
CA VAL A 44 -1.97 3.37 -10.96
C VAL A 44 -0.69 3.31 -10.11
N PRO A 45 0.50 3.57 -10.71
CA PRO A 45 1.80 3.37 -10.06
C PRO A 45 2.03 4.11 -8.75
N ASP A 46 1.40 5.27 -8.59
CA ASP A 46 1.58 6.16 -7.44
C ASP A 46 0.30 6.28 -6.59
N HIS A 47 -0.55 5.25 -6.59
CA HIS A 47 -1.70 5.19 -5.70
C HIS A 47 -1.23 4.99 -4.25
N TYR A 48 -1.09 6.10 -3.52
CA TYR A 48 -0.49 6.12 -2.19
C TYR A 48 -1.11 5.11 -1.19
N PRO A 49 -2.45 4.88 -1.15
CA PRO A 49 -3.01 3.92 -0.21
C PRO A 49 -2.51 2.50 -0.51
N THR A 50 -2.40 2.13 -1.79
CA THR A 50 -1.88 0.83 -2.19
C THR A 50 -0.39 0.68 -1.88
N VAL A 51 0.41 1.71 -2.14
CA VAL A 51 1.84 1.75 -1.79
C VAL A 51 2.02 1.53 -0.28
N HIS A 52 1.22 2.23 0.52
CA HIS A 52 1.19 2.11 1.97
C HIS A 52 0.88 0.68 2.42
N TYR A 53 -0.26 0.10 2.01
CA TYR A 53 -0.64 -1.24 2.45
C TYR A 53 0.30 -2.33 1.93
N LEU A 54 0.86 -2.17 0.72
CA LEU A 54 1.85 -3.11 0.20
C LEU A 54 3.14 -3.10 1.05
N SER A 55 3.60 -1.94 1.53
CA SER A 55 4.76 -1.88 2.44
C SER A 55 4.54 -2.69 3.72
N LEU A 56 3.34 -2.59 4.32
CA LEU A 56 2.97 -3.33 5.53
C LEU A 56 2.91 -4.84 5.27
N LEU A 57 2.31 -5.23 4.14
CA LEU A 57 2.24 -6.62 3.72
C LEU A 57 3.64 -7.21 3.50
N LEU A 58 4.53 -6.46 2.81
CA LEU A 58 5.89 -6.89 2.54
C LEU A 58 6.68 -7.05 3.85
N TYR A 59 6.51 -6.12 4.78
CA TYR A 59 7.12 -6.22 6.11
C TYR A 59 6.61 -7.46 6.85
N GLN A 60 5.29 -7.71 6.86
CA GLN A 60 4.70 -8.91 7.46
C GLN A 60 5.23 -10.21 6.85
N ARG A 61 5.56 -10.21 5.56
CA ARG A 61 6.15 -11.36 4.86
C ARG A 61 7.66 -11.53 5.09
N GLY A 62 8.30 -10.62 5.82
CA GLY A 62 9.75 -10.60 6.01
C GLY A 62 10.54 -10.07 4.81
N ASN A 63 9.86 -9.51 3.81
CA ASN A 63 10.49 -8.88 2.64
C ASN A 63 10.95 -7.44 2.98
N VAL A 64 11.83 -7.34 3.98
CA VAL A 64 12.25 -6.09 4.62
C VAL A 64 12.74 -5.04 3.62
N LYS A 65 13.56 -5.45 2.65
CA LYS A 65 14.13 -4.53 1.66
C LYS A 65 13.04 -3.81 0.86
N GLU A 66 12.12 -4.56 0.26
CA GLU A 66 11.01 -3.96 -0.50
C GLU A 66 10.06 -3.18 0.43
N ALA A 67 9.84 -3.63 1.66
CA ALA A 67 9.01 -2.90 2.61
C ALA A 67 9.56 -1.49 2.91
N LEU A 68 10.89 -1.36 3.05
CA LEU A 68 11.57 -0.07 3.22
C LEU A 68 11.45 0.80 1.95
N ASP A 69 11.61 0.21 0.77
CA ASP A 69 11.47 0.93 -0.51
C ASP A 69 10.04 1.46 -0.69
N PHE A 70 9.02 0.63 -0.44
CA PHE A 70 7.61 1.02 -0.57
C PHE A 70 7.15 1.99 0.53
N SER A 71 7.61 1.84 1.77
CA SER A 71 7.27 2.80 2.83
C SER A 71 7.89 4.17 2.59
N LYS A 72 9.13 4.22 2.06
CA LYS A 72 9.74 5.46 1.58
C LYS A 72 8.95 6.07 0.42
N LYS A 73 8.46 5.24 -0.51
CA LYS A 73 7.58 5.69 -1.58
C LYS A 73 6.27 6.28 -1.02
N SER A 74 5.72 5.69 0.04
CA SER A 74 4.49 6.16 0.69
C SER A 74 4.64 7.61 1.18
N VAL A 75 5.70 7.89 1.96
CA VAL A 75 5.95 9.23 2.52
C VAL A 75 6.34 10.27 1.47
N THR A 76 6.88 9.85 0.33
CA THR A 76 7.18 10.76 -0.79
C THR A 76 5.95 11.05 -1.66
N THR A 77 4.96 10.16 -1.68
CA THR A 77 3.75 10.32 -2.50
C THR A 77 2.65 11.06 -1.73
N ALA A 78 2.56 10.86 -0.41
CA ALA A 78 1.59 11.52 0.47
C ALA A 78 2.29 12.02 1.74
N PRO A 79 3.16 13.03 1.65
CA PRO A 79 3.91 13.57 2.80
C PRO A 79 3.01 14.20 3.87
N GLU A 80 1.78 14.59 3.53
CA GLU A 80 0.79 15.11 4.47
C GLU A 80 0.02 14.03 5.25
N ASP A 81 0.13 12.76 4.83
CA ASP A 81 -0.52 11.64 5.49
C ASP A 81 0.35 11.12 6.64
N ILE A 82 -0.04 11.48 7.87
CA ILE A 82 0.62 11.09 9.12
C ILE A 82 0.79 9.56 9.22
N GLY A 83 -0.18 8.79 8.72
CA GLY A 83 -0.13 7.33 8.75
C GLY A 83 1.03 6.77 7.94
N CYS A 84 1.39 7.42 6.83
CA CYS A 84 2.55 7.04 6.01
C CYS A 84 3.87 7.20 6.79
N TRP A 85 4.04 8.31 7.50
CA TRP A 85 5.23 8.57 8.30
C TRP A 85 5.36 7.63 9.50
N ILE A 86 4.25 7.40 10.23
CA ILE A 86 4.21 6.44 11.34
C ILE A 86 4.63 5.05 10.86
N ASN A 87 4.07 4.55 9.75
CA ASN A 87 4.38 3.21 9.28
C ASN A 87 5.80 3.10 8.72
N HIS A 88 6.32 4.15 8.06
CA HIS A 88 7.72 4.20 7.66
C HIS A 88 8.66 4.13 8.86
N GLY A 89 8.40 4.94 9.90
CA GLY A 89 9.17 4.94 11.15
C GLY A 89 9.13 3.59 11.86
N VAL A 90 7.97 2.93 11.93
CA VAL A 90 7.83 1.58 12.52
C VAL A 90 8.66 0.56 11.75
N ILE A 91 8.60 0.55 10.41
CA ILE A 91 9.39 -0.37 9.59
C ILE A 91 10.89 -0.08 9.76
N LEU A 92 11.32 1.18 9.82
CA LEU A 92 12.72 1.55 10.07
C LEU A 92 13.20 1.06 11.45
N ALA A 93 12.42 1.33 12.49
CA ALA A 93 12.76 0.96 13.87
C ALA A 93 12.89 -0.55 14.03
N ALA A 94 11.97 -1.32 13.44
CA ALA A 94 11.99 -2.77 13.52
C ALA A 94 13.12 -3.42 12.72
N ASN A 95 13.83 -2.64 11.89
CA ASN A 95 14.99 -3.08 11.12
C ASN A 95 16.28 -2.35 11.56
N ASP A 96 16.35 -1.94 12.83
CA ASP A 96 17.51 -1.32 13.49
C ASP A 96 17.99 0.02 12.88
N ARG A 97 17.18 0.66 12.04
CA ARG A 97 17.46 2.00 11.48
C ARG A 97 16.90 3.10 12.37
N LYS A 98 17.41 3.16 13.60
CA LYS A 98 16.82 3.95 14.69
C LYS A 98 16.84 5.45 14.45
N GLU A 99 17.95 5.98 13.92
CA GLU A 99 18.10 7.42 13.65
C GLU A 99 17.10 7.87 12.57
N GLU A 100 16.93 7.05 11.52
CA GLU A 100 15.96 7.32 10.46
C GLU A 100 14.52 7.16 10.94
N ALA A 101 14.26 6.21 11.83
CA ALA A 101 12.94 6.04 12.43
C ALA A 101 12.53 7.26 13.25
N VAL A 102 13.43 7.83 14.04
CA VAL A 102 13.18 9.08 14.79
C VAL A 102 12.84 10.21 13.84
N ALA A 103 13.65 10.41 12.79
CA ALA A 103 13.36 11.43 11.79
C ALA A 103 11.98 11.24 11.13
N ALA A 104 11.61 9.99 10.81
CA ALA A 104 10.29 9.70 10.26
C ALA A 104 9.14 9.98 11.26
N PHE A 105 9.35 9.76 12.55
CA PHE A 105 8.36 10.10 13.57
C PHE A 105 8.26 11.61 13.85
N ASP A 106 9.33 12.36 13.64
CA ASP A 106 9.31 13.83 13.77
C ASP A 106 8.53 14.51 12.62
N GLU A 107 8.44 13.86 11.47
CA GLU A 107 7.64 14.31 10.31
C GLU A 107 6.15 13.92 10.38
N ALA A 108 5.78 13.01 11.30
CA ALA A 108 4.42 12.53 11.50
C ALA A 108 3.56 13.51 12.32
#